data_AF-A0A7C1KES6-F1
#
_entry.id   AF-A0A7C1KES6-F1
#
_cell.length_a   1.000
_cell.length_b   1.000
_cell.length_c   1.000
_cell.angle_alpha   90.00
_cell.angle_beta   90.00
_cell.angle_gamma   90.00
#
_symmetry.space_group_name_H-M   'P 1'
#
loop_
_entity.id
_entity.type
_entity.pdbx_description
1 polymer ?
#
loop_
_entity_poly.entity_id
_entity_poly.type
_entity_poly.pdbx_seq_one_letter_code
_entity_poly.pdbx_strand_id
1 'polypeptide(L)'
;MLHRSGSVWIFLLLLLLLGGTLTPREPSAETHPKLRRPAPLPASVSAPAQTSGHVQASAPEKAAPDVLPGTEPLRAEGDLAAQMVEGIHRYLDRALAEAPALREKQWQPDFSSPERFRESVAPQRQRLRQILGLVEERVVPQLDYVGGPGRPALLAEAEQFQVFAVRWTVLEDLEAEGLLLEPRGPIQAVAVVLPDADWTPEMAVGLAGQLPPVVCSAPRLAQAGVRVLLPALINRRDDLCVNPRIGRATNQSHREFLHRMAYELGRTLSGYEMQIALAAIDWLTRHTPGEAAERLAVIGYGEGGRLARFLAALDERIRFVAPFGHGGPVEKVWEEPFDHDVWGLARLAGPAELTLLTWPRVKIPEPITVTRNGQRLLRTELGWPNVEGPPPVRPGRSGAAPGFLRPPPLEDLDAEEARAQRLLGQRPP
;
A
#
# COMPACT_ATOMS: atom_id res chain seq x y z
N MET A 1 7.75 2.28 -35.45
CA MET A 1 8.05 1.49 -34.23
C MET A 1 6.90 1.46 -33.19
N LEU A 2 5.82 2.24 -33.33
CA LEU A 2 4.68 2.21 -32.38
C LEU A 2 3.73 1.00 -32.47
N HIS A 3 3.80 0.18 -33.52
CA HIS A 3 2.80 -0.90 -33.71
C HIS A 3 3.04 -2.19 -32.92
N ARG A 4 4.27 -2.47 -32.43
CA ARG A 4 4.56 -3.71 -31.68
C ARG A 4 4.29 -3.61 -30.17
N SER A 5 4.40 -2.41 -29.57
CA SER A 5 4.09 -2.23 -28.13
C SER A 5 2.60 -2.34 -27.82
N GLY A 6 1.71 -1.91 -28.73
CA GLY A 6 0.26 -2.03 -28.54
C GLY A 6 -0.21 -3.49 -28.40
N SER A 7 0.41 -4.42 -29.13
CA SER A 7 0.05 -5.84 -29.09
C SER A 7 0.29 -6.50 -27.73
N VAL A 8 1.37 -6.13 -27.02
CA VAL A 8 1.69 -6.74 -25.72
C VAL A 8 0.73 -6.26 -24.63
N TRP A 9 0.33 -4.98 -24.63
CA TRP A 9 -0.60 -4.46 -23.63
C TRP A 9 -2.02 -4.96 -23.82
N ILE A 10 -2.46 -5.10 -25.07
CA ILE A 10 -3.74 -5.76 -25.40
C ILE A 10 -3.70 -7.22 -24.95
N PHE A 11 -2.58 -7.90 -25.14
CA PHE A 11 -2.40 -9.28 -24.71
C PHE A 11 -2.40 -9.43 -23.18
N LEU A 12 -1.71 -8.56 -22.45
CA LEU A 12 -1.75 -8.52 -20.98
C LEU A 12 -3.17 -8.25 -20.45
N LEU A 13 -3.91 -7.34 -21.08
CA LEU A 13 -5.31 -7.09 -20.77
C LEU A 13 -6.18 -8.35 -20.95
N LEU A 14 -6.00 -9.07 -22.06
CA LEU A 14 -6.72 -10.31 -22.35
C LEU A 14 -6.38 -11.41 -21.32
N LEU A 15 -5.10 -11.55 -20.96
CA LEU A 15 -4.66 -12.50 -19.95
C LEU A 15 -5.29 -12.24 -18.58
N LEU A 16 -5.46 -10.98 -18.19
CA LEU A 16 -6.05 -10.61 -16.91
C LEU A 16 -7.56 -10.93 -16.85
N LEU A 17 -8.28 -10.79 -17.97
CA LEU A 17 -9.74 -10.92 -18.03
C LEU A 17 -10.25 -12.35 -18.28
N LEU A 18 -9.40 -13.28 -18.74
CA LEU A 18 -9.78 -14.67 -19.01
C LEU A 18 -9.22 -15.60 -17.91
N GLY A 19 -10.12 -16.28 -17.16
CA GLY A 19 -9.76 -17.16 -16.04
C GLY A 19 -9.37 -18.57 -16.48
N GLY A 20 -8.32 -19.13 -15.87
CA GLY A 20 -7.88 -20.52 -16.03
C GLY A 20 -7.40 -21.10 -14.70
N THR A 21 -7.56 -22.40 -14.50
CA THR A 21 -7.28 -23.09 -13.22
C THR A 21 -5.96 -23.84 -13.24
N LEU A 22 -5.20 -23.74 -12.15
CA LEU A 22 -4.08 -24.64 -11.82
C LEU A 22 -4.53 -25.61 -10.72
N THR A 23 -4.16 -26.87 -10.86
CA THR A 23 -4.41 -27.91 -9.84
C THR A 23 -3.32 -27.88 -8.78
N PRO A 24 -3.65 -27.67 -7.49
CA PRO A 24 -2.69 -27.75 -6.40
C PRO A 24 -2.36 -29.21 -6.02
N ARG A 25 -1.15 -29.42 -5.49
CA ARG A 25 -0.69 -30.69 -4.92
C ARG A 25 -0.68 -30.57 -3.39
N GLU A 26 -1.25 -31.55 -2.69
CA GLU A 26 -1.43 -31.54 -1.23
C GLU A 26 -0.09 -31.52 -0.45
N PRO A 27 0.03 -30.69 0.61
CA PRO A 27 1.10 -30.83 1.58
C PRO A 27 0.73 -31.85 2.68
N SER A 28 1.65 -32.76 2.95
CA SER A 28 1.58 -33.76 4.02
C SER A 28 1.68 -33.10 5.41
N ALA A 29 0.76 -33.47 6.29
CA ALA A 29 0.68 -33.01 7.67
C ALA A 29 1.78 -33.62 8.55
N GLU A 30 2.59 -32.79 9.22
CA GLU A 30 3.37 -33.21 10.38
C GLU A 30 3.37 -32.16 11.50
N THR A 31 3.34 -32.72 12.71
CA THR A 31 3.06 -32.13 14.01
C THR A 31 4.22 -31.32 14.60
N HIS A 32 3.94 -30.13 15.14
CA HIS A 32 4.88 -29.35 15.93
C HIS A 32 5.12 -29.92 17.34
N PRO A 33 6.37 -30.07 17.82
CA PRO A 33 6.66 -30.36 19.22
C PRO A 33 6.60 -29.09 20.10
N LYS A 34 6.14 -29.29 21.34
CA LYS A 34 5.93 -28.26 22.38
C LYS A 34 7.25 -27.64 22.86
N LEU A 35 7.35 -26.31 22.81
CA LEU A 35 8.46 -25.54 23.39
C LEU A 35 8.39 -25.53 24.94
N ARG A 36 9.52 -25.85 25.58
CA ARG A 36 9.74 -25.80 27.03
C ARG A 36 9.87 -24.34 27.52
N ARG A 37 9.29 -24.08 28.70
CA ARG A 37 9.44 -22.83 29.48
C ARG A 37 10.87 -22.69 30.04
N PRO A 38 11.46 -21.47 30.06
CA PRO A 38 12.61 -21.20 30.91
C PRO A 38 12.18 -20.82 32.35
N ALA A 39 13.05 -21.15 33.31
CA ALA A 39 12.91 -20.90 34.75
C ALA A 39 13.17 -19.43 35.12
N PRO A 40 12.65 -18.93 36.28
CA PRO A 40 12.83 -17.55 36.69
C PRO A 40 14.19 -17.32 37.36
N LEU A 41 14.77 -16.13 37.16
CA LEU A 41 15.90 -15.60 37.93
C LEU A 41 15.43 -14.47 38.86
N PRO A 42 16.11 -14.27 40.00
CA PRO A 42 15.55 -13.61 41.17
C PRO A 42 15.63 -12.08 41.13
N ALA A 43 14.75 -11.49 41.95
CA ALA A 43 14.56 -10.07 42.16
C ALA A 43 15.62 -9.41 43.05
N SER A 44 15.58 -8.08 43.00
CA SER A 44 16.04 -7.07 43.97
C SER A 44 17.51 -6.61 43.89
N VAL A 45 17.66 -5.34 43.49
CA VAL A 45 18.64 -4.43 44.07
C VAL A 45 17.89 -3.13 44.38
N SER A 46 17.83 -2.82 45.67
CA SER A 46 17.24 -1.62 46.25
C SER A 46 18.13 -0.40 45.95
N ALA A 47 17.54 0.66 45.39
CA ALA A 47 18.23 1.95 45.25
C ALA A 47 18.21 2.71 46.59
N PRO A 48 19.30 3.41 46.97
CA PRO A 48 19.34 4.18 48.21
C PRO A 48 18.54 5.48 48.07
N ALA A 49 17.80 5.81 49.13
CA ALA A 49 17.10 7.07 49.28
C ALA A 49 18.08 8.25 49.26
N GLN A 50 17.96 9.13 48.27
CA GLN A 50 18.60 10.44 48.28
C GLN A 50 17.67 11.44 48.97
N THR A 51 18.14 11.96 50.10
CA THR A 51 17.57 13.12 50.78
C THR A 51 17.97 14.39 50.04
N SER A 52 17.09 14.87 49.17
CA SER A 52 17.25 16.17 48.50
C SER A 52 16.72 17.28 49.41
N GLY A 53 17.63 17.99 50.10
CA GLY A 53 17.34 19.28 50.70
C GLY A 53 17.18 20.33 49.61
N HIS A 54 15.94 20.59 49.16
CA HIS A 54 15.65 21.72 48.28
C HIS A 54 15.49 23.00 49.12
N VAL A 55 16.48 23.88 49.03
CA VAL A 55 16.33 25.29 49.38
C VAL A 55 15.47 25.92 48.27
N GLN A 56 14.21 26.22 48.57
CA GLN A 56 13.35 27.05 47.73
C GLN A 56 13.87 28.50 47.77
N ALA A 57 14.69 28.87 46.79
CA ALA A 57 14.83 30.27 46.42
C ALA A 57 13.59 30.64 45.60
N SER A 58 12.59 31.27 46.24
CA SER A 58 11.43 31.84 45.56
C SER A 58 11.89 33.04 44.71
N ALA A 59 12.07 32.82 43.41
CA ALA A 59 12.09 33.92 42.46
C ALA A 59 10.74 34.67 42.57
N PRO A 60 10.72 36.01 42.47
CA PRO A 60 9.47 36.75 42.51
C PRO A 60 8.59 36.26 41.36
N GLU A 61 7.43 35.71 41.72
CA GLU A 61 6.40 35.26 40.79
C GLU A 61 5.92 36.49 40.02
N LYS A 62 6.47 36.69 38.82
CA LYS A 62 5.99 37.71 37.89
C LYS A 62 4.54 37.33 37.60
N ALA A 63 3.59 38.10 38.13
CA ALA A 63 2.17 37.89 37.88
C ALA A 63 1.98 37.68 36.38
N ALA A 64 1.48 36.50 35.99
CA ALA A 64 1.13 36.24 34.61
C ALA A 64 0.12 37.32 34.20
N PRO A 65 0.30 38.00 33.05
CA PRO A 65 -0.64 39.02 32.63
C PRO A 65 -2.02 38.39 32.48
N ASP A 66 -3.07 39.10 32.92
CA ASP A 66 -4.46 38.63 32.85
C ASP A 66 -4.90 38.29 31.42
N VAL A 67 -4.19 38.80 30.41
CA VAL A 67 -4.37 38.53 28.99
C VAL A 67 -3.00 38.42 28.33
N LEU A 68 -2.79 37.39 27.51
CA LEU A 68 -1.56 37.26 26.73
C LEU A 68 -1.50 38.36 25.66
N PRO A 69 -0.34 39.00 25.41
CA PRO A 69 -0.21 40.03 24.38
C PRO A 69 -0.71 39.56 23.01
N GLY A 70 -1.56 40.35 22.36
CA GLY A 70 -2.12 40.03 21.04
C GLY A 70 -3.27 39.02 21.06
N THR A 71 -3.82 38.70 22.23
CA THR A 71 -4.98 37.80 22.39
C THR A 71 -6.17 38.53 23.01
N GLU A 72 -7.37 38.01 22.76
CA GLU A 72 -8.58 38.42 23.48
C GLU A 72 -8.80 37.50 24.68
N PRO A 73 -9.38 38.01 25.79
CA PRO A 73 -9.78 37.17 26.92
C PRO A 73 -10.72 36.04 26.45
N LEU A 74 -10.47 34.81 26.90
CA LEU A 74 -11.36 33.68 26.61
C LEU A 74 -12.66 33.86 27.40
N ARG A 75 -13.70 34.35 26.73
CA ARG A 75 -15.03 34.62 27.30
C ARG A 75 -16.07 33.52 26.99
N ALA A 76 -15.66 32.47 26.27
CA ALA A 76 -16.55 31.36 25.98
C ALA A 76 -16.95 30.67 27.29
N GLU A 77 -18.23 30.33 27.42
CA GLU A 77 -18.81 29.69 28.61
C GLU A 77 -19.18 28.23 28.30
N GLY A 78 -19.35 27.40 29.33
CA GLY A 78 -19.71 25.98 29.20
C GLY A 78 -18.50 25.06 29.04
N ASP A 79 -18.71 23.89 28.41
CA ASP A 79 -17.62 22.93 28.14
C ASP A 79 -16.78 23.37 26.95
N LEU A 80 -15.67 24.03 27.24
CA LEU A 80 -14.72 24.53 26.25
C LEU A 80 -14.02 23.41 25.47
N ALA A 81 -13.82 22.23 26.08
CA ALA A 81 -13.19 21.10 25.40
C ALA A 81 -14.14 20.52 24.35
N ALA A 82 -15.41 20.35 24.69
CA ALA A 82 -16.43 19.92 23.73
C ALA A 82 -16.59 20.94 22.58
N GLN A 83 -16.60 22.24 22.87
CA GLN A 83 -16.65 23.29 21.85
C GLN A 83 -15.43 23.29 20.92
N MET A 84 -14.25 23.02 21.48
CA MET A 84 -13.02 22.87 20.69
C MET A 84 -13.12 21.66 19.74
N VAL A 85 -13.57 20.50 20.25
CA VAL A 85 -13.76 19.29 19.44
C VAL A 85 -14.76 19.53 18.32
N GLU A 86 -15.91 20.15 18.61
CA GLU A 86 -16.91 20.53 17.60
C GLU A 86 -16.34 21.51 16.57
N GLY A 87 -15.53 22.47 17.01
CA GLY A 87 -14.81 23.39 16.12
C GLY A 87 -13.84 22.67 15.18
N ILE A 88 -13.12 21.67 15.68
CA ILE A 88 -12.21 20.83 14.89
C ILE A 88 -13.00 20.04 13.84
N HIS A 89 -14.12 19.41 14.20
CA HIS A 89 -14.99 18.70 13.25
C HIS A 89 -15.46 19.63 12.13
N ARG A 90 -16.06 20.78 12.46
CA ARG A 90 -16.51 21.74 11.45
C ARG A 90 -15.39 22.21 10.52
N TYR A 91 -14.18 22.42 11.05
CA TYR A 91 -13.03 22.79 10.23
C TYR A 91 -12.63 21.66 9.28
N LEU A 92 -12.49 20.43 9.78
CA LEU A 92 -12.05 19.28 9.01
C LEU A 92 -13.06 18.89 7.94
N ASP A 93 -14.35 18.87 8.26
CA ASP A 93 -15.43 18.56 7.31
C ASP A 93 -15.44 19.57 6.16
N ARG A 94 -15.33 20.86 6.47
CA ARG A 94 -15.21 21.91 5.45
C ARG A 94 -13.94 21.72 4.61
N ALA A 95 -12.79 21.46 5.25
CA ALA A 95 -11.53 21.30 4.55
C ALA A 95 -11.53 20.09 3.60
N LEU A 96 -12.19 18.99 3.98
CA LEU A 96 -12.40 17.82 3.12
C LEU A 96 -13.33 18.15 1.95
N ALA A 97 -14.45 18.83 2.20
CA ALA A 97 -15.39 19.24 1.15
C ALA A 97 -14.77 20.20 0.11
N GLU A 98 -13.85 21.07 0.55
CA GLU A 98 -13.14 22.02 -0.33
C GLU A 98 -11.97 21.38 -1.10
N ALA A 99 -11.46 20.24 -0.64
CA ALA A 99 -10.21 19.64 -1.15
C ALA A 99 -10.23 19.33 -2.66
N PRO A 100 -11.31 18.77 -3.27
CA PRO A 100 -11.35 18.51 -4.70
C PRO A 100 -11.19 19.77 -5.56
N ALA A 101 -11.86 20.87 -5.18
CA ALA A 101 -11.79 22.14 -5.89
C ALA A 101 -10.43 22.83 -5.71
N LEU A 102 -9.78 22.64 -4.56
CA LEU A 102 -8.42 23.11 -4.32
C LEU A 102 -7.41 22.35 -5.17
N ARG A 103 -7.53 21.02 -5.23
CA ARG A 103 -6.70 20.17 -6.11
C ARG A 103 -6.81 20.62 -7.55
N GLU A 104 -8.02 20.75 -8.10
CA GLU A 104 -8.23 21.13 -9.51
C GLU A 104 -7.49 22.41 -9.92
N LYS A 105 -7.39 23.41 -9.02
CA LYS A 105 -6.64 24.65 -9.28
C LYS A 105 -5.12 24.48 -9.27
N GLN A 106 -4.61 23.49 -8.55
CA GLN A 106 -3.17 23.22 -8.38
C GLN A 106 -2.59 22.36 -9.50
N TRP A 107 -3.43 21.66 -10.26
CA TRP A 107 -3.01 20.76 -11.34
C TRP A 107 -3.12 21.45 -12.69
N GLN A 108 -1.97 21.79 -13.29
CA GLN A 108 -1.86 22.43 -14.61
C GLN A 108 -0.94 21.62 -15.55
N PRO A 109 -1.33 20.39 -15.91
CA PRO A 109 -0.52 19.54 -16.78
C PRO A 109 -0.37 20.12 -18.20
N ASP A 110 0.86 20.13 -18.72
CA ASP A 110 1.18 20.49 -20.10
C ASP A 110 1.21 19.24 -20.98
N PHE A 111 0.13 18.98 -21.72
CA PHE A 111 0.02 17.81 -22.60
C PHE A 111 0.58 18.01 -24.01
N SER A 112 1.35 19.07 -24.27
CA SER A 112 1.89 19.33 -25.62
C SER A 112 2.88 18.26 -26.08
N SER A 113 3.56 17.58 -25.15
CA SER A 113 4.41 16.41 -25.40
C SER A 113 4.62 15.60 -24.11
N PRO A 114 5.05 14.34 -24.19
CA PRO A 114 5.42 13.55 -23.00
C PRO A 114 6.46 14.24 -22.11
N GLU A 115 7.44 14.91 -22.70
CA GLU A 115 8.50 15.63 -22.00
C GLU A 115 7.95 16.83 -21.23
N ARG A 116 7.12 17.66 -21.90
CA ARG A 116 6.47 18.82 -21.29
C ARG A 116 5.51 18.44 -20.18
N PHE A 117 4.80 17.32 -20.35
CA PHE A 117 3.95 16.78 -19.31
C PHE A 117 4.76 16.40 -18.08
N ARG A 118 5.84 15.63 -18.26
CA ARG A 118 6.76 15.25 -17.18
C ARG A 118 7.26 16.47 -16.41
N GLU A 119 7.70 17.51 -17.10
CA GLU A 119 8.15 18.77 -16.48
C GLU A 119 7.03 19.45 -15.68
N SER A 120 5.84 19.57 -16.26
CA SER A 120 4.72 20.29 -15.66
C SER A 120 4.17 19.64 -14.38
N VAL A 121 4.25 18.31 -14.26
CA VAL A 121 3.75 17.56 -13.10
C VAL A 121 4.85 17.15 -12.11
N ALA A 122 6.12 17.46 -12.40
CA ALA A 122 7.25 17.09 -11.56
C ALA A 122 7.11 17.61 -10.10
N PRO A 123 6.65 18.85 -9.84
CA PRO A 123 6.45 19.32 -8.46
C PRO A 123 5.44 18.48 -7.69
N GLN A 124 4.32 18.10 -8.32
CA GLN A 124 3.28 17.29 -7.71
C GLN A 124 3.77 15.85 -7.46
N ARG A 125 4.52 15.24 -8.40
CA ARG A 125 5.17 13.94 -8.19
C ARG A 125 6.16 13.98 -7.02
N GLN A 126 6.98 15.03 -6.94
CA GLN A 126 7.94 15.19 -5.85
C GLN A 126 7.23 15.34 -4.50
N ARG A 127 6.15 16.14 -4.45
CA ARG A 127 5.36 16.29 -3.24
C ARG A 127 4.65 14.98 -2.85
N LEU A 128 4.13 14.25 -3.82
CA LEU A 128 3.50 12.94 -3.62
C LEU A 128 4.51 11.94 -3.04
N ARG A 129 5.71 11.89 -3.61
CA ARG A 129 6.83 11.06 -3.11
C ARG A 129 7.14 11.40 -1.64
N GLN A 130 7.20 12.69 -1.31
CA GLN A 130 7.48 13.14 0.05
C GLN A 130 6.39 12.73 1.05
N ILE A 131 5.11 12.97 0.75
CA ILE A 131 4.03 12.68 1.70
C ILE A 131 3.79 11.17 1.88
N LEU A 132 4.14 10.35 0.88
CA LEU A 132 4.11 8.90 0.99
C LEU A 132 5.31 8.35 1.78
N GLY A 133 6.27 9.19 2.17
CA GLY A 133 7.43 8.76 2.95
C GLY A 133 8.48 8.02 2.14
N LEU A 134 8.55 8.22 0.82
CA LEU A 134 9.57 7.63 -0.06
C LEU A 134 10.85 8.47 -0.07
N VAL A 135 11.45 8.62 1.11
CA VAL A 135 12.57 9.55 1.34
C VAL A 135 13.93 8.85 1.30
N GLU A 136 13.97 7.56 1.59
CA GLU A 136 15.19 6.75 1.56
C GLU A 136 15.60 6.35 0.13
N GLU A 137 16.90 6.35 -0.12
CA GLU A 137 17.49 5.77 -1.31
C GLU A 137 17.54 4.24 -1.16
N ARG A 138 17.07 3.52 -2.17
CA ARG A 138 17.14 2.06 -2.17
C ARG A 138 18.57 1.60 -2.40
N VAL A 139 18.94 0.53 -1.72
CA VAL A 139 20.20 -0.17 -2.02
C VAL A 139 20.06 -0.94 -3.35
N VAL A 140 21.18 -1.35 -3.94
CA VAL A 140 21.13 -2.24 -5.10
C VAL A 140 20.51 -3.58 -4.66
N PRO A 141 19.38 -4.00 -5.25
CA PRO A 141 18.69 -5.20 -4.81
C PRO A 141 19.50 -6.44 -5.18
N GLN A 142 19.77 -7.28 -4.19
CA GLN A 142 20.31 -8.62 -4.34
C GLN A 142 19.20 -9.60 -4.05
N LEU A 143 18.94 -10.55 -4.96
CA LEU A 143 17.89 -11.55 -4.81
C LEU A 143 18.51 -12.91 -4.49
N ASP A 144 18.03 -13.50 -3.41
CA ASP A 144 18.38 -14.84 -2.96
C ASP A 144 17.19 -15.79 -3.17
N TYR A 145 17.49 -17.02 -3.57
CA TYR A 145 16.53 -18.13 -3.49
C TYR A 145 16.46 -18.64 -2.05
N VAL A 146 15.28 -18.60 -1.44
CA VAL A 146 15.08 -18.96 -0.04
C VAL A 146 14.81 -20.46 0.08
N GLY A 147 15.76 -21.21 0.62
CA GLY A 147 15.63 -22.64 0.85
C GLY A 147 16.47 -23.12 2.04
N GLY A 148 16.25 -24.37 2.45
CA GLY A 148 16.97 -25.04 3.54
C GLY A 148 16.79 -26.55 3.52
N PRO A 149 17.36 -27.29 4.51
CA PRO A 149 17.21 -28.74 4.60
C PRO A 149 15.72 -29.14 4.63
N GLY A 150 15.27 -29.93 3.65
CA GLY A 150 13.88 -30.34 3.50
C GLY A 150 12.91 -29.26 3.01
N ARG A 151 13.39 -28.06 2.66
CA ARG A 151 12.59 -26.92 2.19
C ARG A 151 13.23 -26.33 0.92
N PRO A 152 12.90 -26.84 -0.27
CA PRO A 152 13.46 -26.32 -1.50
C PRO A 152 12.97 -24.90 -1.78
N ALA A 153 13.81 -24.08 -2.41
CA ALA A 153 13.38 -22.78 -2.91
C ALA A 153 12.39 -22.92 -4.07
N LEU A 154 12.51 -23.97 -4.89
CA LEU A 154 11.51 -24.32 -5.90
C LEU A 154 10.26 -24.86 -5.22
N LEU A 155 9.18 -24.09 -5.24
CA LEU A 155 7.90 -24.44 -4.60
C LEU A 155 6.96 -25.18 -5.55
N ALA A 156 6.97 -24.80 -6.82
CA ALA A 156 6.10 -25.38 -7.83
C ALA A 156 6.71 -25.26 -9.24
N GLU A 157 6.21 -26.10 -10.13
CA GLU A 157 6.68 -26.16 -11.52
C GLU A 157 5.49 -26.38 -12.45
N ALA A 158 5.50 -25.66 -13.57
CA ALA A 158 4.62 -25.85 -14.71
C ALA A 158 5.46 -26.06 -15.97
N GLU A 159 4.81 -26.48 -17.06
CA GLU A 159 5.49 -26.71 -18.34
C GLU A 159 6.20 -25.46 -18.87
N GLN A 160 5.66 -24.25 -18.65
CA GLN A 160 6.19 -23.00 -19.18
C GLN A 160 7.01 -22.16 -18.18
N PHE A 161 6.93 -22.42 -16.88
CA PHE A 161 7.58 -21.60 -15.85
C PHE A 161 7.82 -22.37 -14.53
N GLN A 162 8.65 -21.81 -13.67
CA GLN A 162 8.93 -22.30 -12.31
C GLN A 162 8.58 -21.24 -11.27
N VAL A 163 8.23 -21.66 -10.05
CA VAL A 163 7.90 -20.77 -8.93
C VAL A 163 8.90 -20.98 -7.81
N PHE A 164 9.59 -19.91 -7.43
CA PHE A 164 10.61 -19.93 -6.38
C PHE A 164 10.25 -19.03 -5.20
N ALA A 165 10.48 -19.50 -3.97
CA ALA A 165 10.58 -18.65 -2.80
C ALA A 165 11.85 -17.82 -2.89
N VAL A 166 11.72 -16.50 -2.72
CA VAL A 166 12.82 -15.55 -2.87
C VAL A 166 12.79 -14.47 -1.80
N ARG A 167 13.95 -13.88 -1.57
CA ARG A 167 14.14 -12.70 -0.72
C ARG A 167 15.02 -11.71 -1.46
N TRP A 168 14.79 -10.41 -1.29
CA TRP A 168 15.66 -9.39 -1.84
C TRP A 168 15.88 -8.19 -0.91
N THR A 169 17.04 -7.57 -1.04
CA THR A 169 17.38 -6.35 -0.31
C THR A 169 16.62 -5.14 -0.87
N VAL A 170 16.17 -4.25 0.02
CA VAL A 170 15.35 -3.06 -0.32
C VAL A 170 16.02 -1.79 0.19
N LEU A 171 16.25 -1.71 1.50
CA LEU A 171 17.06 -0.68 2.18
C LEU A 171 18.17 -1.39 2.97
N GLU A 172 19.05 -0.64 3.64
CA GLU A 172 20.13 -1.21 4.47
C GLU A 172 19.60 -2.21 5.52
N ASP A 173 18.50 -1.84 6.19
CA ASP A 173 17.87 -2.66 7.25
C ASP A 173 16.48 -3.20 6.85
N LEU A 174 16.18 -3.25 5.54
CA LEU A 174 14.90 -3.75 5.05
C LEU A 174 15.12 -4.74 3.91
N GLU A 175 14.66 -5.96 4.13
CA GLU A 175 14.53 -7.01 3.12
C GLU A 175 13.05 -7.29 2.84
N ALA A 176 12.76 -7.80 1.66
CA ALA A 176 11.44 -8.28 1.27
C ALA A 176 11.50 -9.76 0.93
N GLU A 177 10.42 -10.47 1.19
CA GLU A 177 10.21 -11.86 0.80
C GLU A 177 9.01 -11.99 -0.14
N GLY A 178 9.02 -13.04 -0.95
CA GLY A 178 7.94 -13.30 -1.88
C GLY A 178 8.23 -14.45 -2.83
N LEU A 179 7.59 -14.42 -3.99
CA LEU A 179 7.76 -15.42 -5.05
C LEU A 179 8.33 -14.81 -6.32
N LEU A 180 9.24 -15.55 -6.95
CA LEU A 180 9.68 -15.34 -8.33
C LEU A 180 9.03 -16.39 -9.21
N LEU A 181 8.27 -15.95 -10.21
CA LEU A 181 7.79 -16.82 -11.28
C LEU A 181 8.70 -16.61 -12.49
N GLU A 182 9.48 -17.64 -12.81
CA GLU A 182 10.53 -17.62 -13.83
C GLU A 182 10.09 -18.41 -15.07
N PRO A 183 9.87 -17.76 -16.23
CA PRO A 183 9.61 -18.46 -17.47
C PRO A 183 10.78 -19.37 -17.88
N ARG A 184 10.46 -20.54 -18.45
CA ARG A 184 11.46 -21.45 -19.01
C ARG A 184 11.99 -21.01 -20.38
N GLY A 185 11.18 -20.22 -21.10
CA GLY A 185 11.50 -19.68 -22.42
C GLY A 185 11.99 -18.23 -22.38
N PRO A 186 12.10 -17.58 -23.56
CA PRO A 186 12.51 -16.18 -23.64
C PRO A 186 11.55 -15.26 -22.89
N ILE A 187 12.10 -14.40 -22.03
CA ILE A 187 11.35 -13.41 -21.26
C ILE A 187 10.83 -12.33 -22.21
N GLN A 188 9.52 -12.17 -22.28
CA GLN A 188 8.84 -11.22 -23.14
C GLN A 188 8.62 -9.86 -22.47
N ALA A 189 8.42 -9.88 -21.15
CA ALA A 189 8.10 -8.73 -20.31
C ALA A 189 8.43 -9.04 -18.85
N VAL A 190 8.38 -8.02 -17.99
CA VAL A 190 8.54 -8.16 -16.54
C VAL A 190 7.35 -7.57 -15.80
N ALA A 191 6.99 -8.14 -14.66
CA ALA A 191 5.90 -7.62 -13.86
C ALA A 191 6.15 -7.73 -12.36
N VAL A 192 5.58 -6.78 -11.62
CA VAL A 192 5.34 -6.93 -10.18
C VAL A 192 3.85 -7.16 -9.95
N VAL A 193 3.50 -8.22 -9.23
CA VAL A 193 2.12 -8.50 -8.83
C VAL A 193 1.99 -8.28 -7.33
N LEU A 194 1.11 -7.38 -6.93
CA LEU A 194 0.89 -6.99 -5.54
C LEU A 194 -0.45 -7.58 -5.05
N PRO A 195 -0.44 -8.51 -4.07
CA PRO A 195 -1.66 -9.09 -3.52
C PRO A 195 -2.41 -8.08 -2.62
N ASP A 196 -3.62 -8.42 -2.18
CA ASP A 196 -4.18 -7.77 -0.99
C ASP A 196 -3.38 -8.18 0.25
N ALA A 197 -3.38 -7.36 1.31
CA ALA A 197 -2.59 -7.60 2.51
C ALA A 197 -2.91 -8.93 3.21
N ASP A 198 -4.12 -9.47 3.08
CA ASP A 198 -4.49 -10.74 3.71
C ASP A 198 -4.29 -11.97 2.80
N TRP A 199 -3.70 -11.78 1.61
CA TRP A 199 -3.37 -12.87 0.70
C TRP A 199 -1.87 -13.12 0.70
N THR A 200 -1.45 -14.32 1.08
CA THR A 200 -0.04 -14.68 0.96
C THR A 200 0.36 -14.80 -0.51
N PRO A 201 1.66 -14.67 -0.85
CA PRO A 201 2.14 -14.92 -2.19
C PRO A 201 1.68 -16.27 -2.78
N GLU A 202 1.71 -17.33 -1.97
CA GLU A 202 1.26 -18.68 -2.34
C GLU A 202 -0.23 -18.71 -2.67
N MET A 203 -1.05 -17.98 -1.91
CA MET A 203 -2.48 -17.84 -2.23
C MET A 203 -2.70 -17.13 -3.57
N ALA A 204 -1.96 -16.04 -3.81
CA ALA A 204 -2.06 -15.24 -5.03
C ALA A 204 -1.60 -15.99 -6.30
N VAL A 205 -0.82 -17.06 -6.16
CA VAL A 205 -0.45 -17.95 -7.28
C VAL A 205 -1.26 -19.26 -7.32
N GLY A 206 -2.19 -19.48 -6.39
CA GLY A 206 -3.02 -20.68 -6.33
C GLY A 206 -2.33 -21.93 -5.77
N LEU A 207 -1.23 -21.77 -5.04
CA LEU A 207 -0.54 -22.86 -4.34
C LEU A 207 -1.12 -23.12 -2.94
N ALA A 208 -1.82 -22.14 -2.36
CA ALA A 208 -2.47 -22.25 -1.06
C ALA A 208 -3.83 -21.55 -1.06
N GLY A 209 -4.71 -21.91 -0.12
CA GLY A 209 -6.02 -21.28 0.03
C GLY A 209 -6.93 -21.40 -1.20
N GLN A 210 -8.01 -20.62 -1.22
CA GLN A 210 -8.95 -20.54 -2.34
C GLN A 210 -9.26 -19.08 -2.64
N LEU A 211 -8.52 -18.51 -3.60
CA LEU A 211 -8.84 -17.22 -4.19
C LEU A 211 -9.57 -17.41 -5.53
N PRO A 212 -10.40 -16.43 -5.96
CA PRO A 212 -10.99 -16.46 -7.29
C PRO A 212 -9.91 -16.60 -8.38
N PRO A 213 -10.04 -17.51 -9.37
CA PRO A 213 -9.02 -17.70 -10.40
C PRO A 213 -8.66 -16.42 -11.17
N VAL A 214 -9.60 -15.46 -11.25
CA VAL A 214 -9.39 -14.17 -11.91
C VAL A 214 -8.35 -13.28 -11.22
N VAL A 215 -8.08 -13.46 -9.92
CA VAL A 215 -7.05 -12.70 -9.19
C VAL A 215 -5.68 -13.40 -9.20
N CYS A 216 -5.63 -14.68 -9.56
CA CYS A 216 -4.38 -15.42 -9.74
C CYS A 216 -3.74 -15.09 -11.11
N SER A 217 -3.31 -13.84 -11.29
CA SER A 217 -2.77 -13.34 -12.56
C SER A 217 -1.31 -13.74 -12.80
N ALA A 218 -0.49 -13.84 -11.74
CA ALA A 218 0.94 -14.12 -11.87
C ALA A 218 1.25 -15.42 -12.64
N PRO A 219 0.59 -16.56 -12.41
CA PRO A 219 0.84 -17.77 -13.20
C PRO A 219 0.48 -17.63 -14.69
N ARG A 220 -0.61 -16.93 -15.01
CA ARG A 220 -1.02 -16.65 -16.41
C ARG A 220 0.00 -15.77 -17.13
N LEU A 221 0.53 -14.77 -16.43
CA LEU A 221 1.61 -13.92 -16.92
C LEU A 221 2.88 -14.75 -17.18
N ALA A 222 3.29 -15.58 -16.21
CA ALA A 222 4.47 -16.43 -16.33
C ALA A 222 4.36 -17.44 -17.47
N GLN A 223 3.19 -18.06 -17.64
CA GLN A 223 2.90 -18.96 -18.76
C GLN A 223 3.04 -18.27 -20.12
N ALA A 224 2.79 -16.97 -20.17
CA ALA A 224 2.93 -16.15 -21.36
C ALA A 224 4.34 -15.53 -21.56
N GLY A 225 5.33 -15.97 -20.77
CA GLY A 225 6.71 -15.51 -20.87
C GLY A 225 7.02 -14.23 -20.09
N VAL A 226 6.17 -13.82 -19.15
CA VAL A 226 6.44 -12.67 -18.28
C VAL A 226 7.16 -13.12 -17.01
N ARG A 227 8.32 -12.56 -16.71
CA ARG A 227 8.98 -12.82 -15.41
C ARG A 227 8.30 -11.98 -14.33
N VAL A 228 7.86 -12.62 -13.25
CA VAL A 228 7.05 -11.96 -12.21
C VAL A 228 7.72 -12.03 -10.84
N LEU A 229 7.84 -10.89 -10.15
CA LEU A 229 8.06 -10.86 -8.71
C LEU A 229 6.75 -10.53 -7.98
N LEU A 230 6.46 -11.29 -6.94
CA LEU A 230 5.25 -11.16 -6.13
C LEU A 230 5.64 -11.06 -4.65
N PRO A 231 5.74 -9.85 -4.07
CA PRO A 231 6.08 -9.68 -2.65
C PRO A 231 4.96 -10.11 -1.72
N ALA A 232 5.35 -10.55 -0.52
CA ALA A 232 4.46 -10.57 0.63
C ALA A 232 4.21 -9.13 1.10
N LEU A 233 2.95 -8.81 1.39
CA LEU A 233 2.56 -7.56 2.05
C LEU A 233 2.32 -7.80 3.54
N ILE A 234 2.37 -6.74 4.34
CA ILE A 234 2.11 -6.83 5.78
C ILE A 234 0.62 -7.11 6.00
N ASN A 235 0.29 -8.21 6.66
CA ASN A 235 -1.10 -8.65 6.82
C ASN A 235 -1.85 -7.92 7.96
N ARG A 236 -3.17 -8.12 8.06
CA ARG A 236 -4.01 -7.43 9.04
C ARG A 236 -4.17 -8.16 10.38
N ARG A 237 -3.39 -9.21 10.65
CA ARG A 237 -3.38 -9.91 11.96
C ARG A 237 -2.75 -9.03 13.04
N ASP A 238 -2.88 -9.40 14.31
CA ASP A 238 -2.28 -8.68 15.44
C ASP A 238 -1.30 -9.53 16.25
N ASP A 239 -1.10 -10.80 15.89
CA ASP A 239 -0.37 -11.80 16.70
C ASP A 239 1.06 -11.38 17.07
N LEU A 240 1.73 -10.59 16.23
CA LEU A 240 3.09 -10.06 16.42
C LEU A 240 3.16 -8.67 17.08
N CYS A 241 2.03 -8.02 17.34
CA CYS A 241 1.97 -6.67 17.92
C CYS A 241 2.17 -6.72 19.45
N VAL A 242 3.37 -7.09 19.86
CA VAL A 242 3.76 -7.29 21.26
C VAL A 242 5.08 -6.58 21.58
N ASN A 243 5.17 -6.01 22.77
CA ASN A 243 6.41 -5.52 23.35
C ASN A 243 6.74 -6.34 24.61
N PRO A 244 7.64 -7.33 24.51
CA PRO A 244 7.97 -8.21 25.63
C PRO A 244 8.72 -7.49 26.75
N ARG A 245 9.42 -6.38 26.46
CA ARG A 245 10.19 -5.62 27.48
C ARG A 245 9.28 -4.97 28.52
N ILE A 246 8.08 -4.57 28.12
CA ILE A 246 7.07 -3.95 29.01
C ILE A 246 5.85 -4.85 29.24
N GLY A 247 5.90 -6.10 28.75
CA GLY A 247 4.82 -7.07 28.89
C GLY A 247 3.48 -6.61 28.31
N ARG A 248 3.48 -5.84 27.21
CA ARG A 248 2.24 -5.33 26.58
C ARG A 248 2.01 -5.93 25.21
N ALA A 249 0.74 -6.14 24.88
CA ALA A 249 0.27 -6.52 23.55
C ALA A 249 -0.89 -5.59 23.15
N THR A 250 -1.12 -5.45 21.85
CA THR A 250 -2.22 -4.64 21.29
C THR A 250 -3.09 -5.48 20.37
N ASN A 251 -4.32 -5.02 20.10
CA ASN A 251 -5.14 -5.56 19.01
C ASN A 251 -4.95 -4.79 17.69
N GLN A 252 -3.97 -3.90 17.62
CA GLN A 252 -3.59 -3.21 16.38
C GLN A 252 -3.18 -4.25 15.34
N SER A 253 -3.63 -4.11 14.10
CA SER A 253 -3.14 -4.94 13.00
C SER A 253 -1.61 -4.74 12.84
N HIS A 254 -0.89 -5.69 12.25
CA HIS A 254 0.54 -5.51 11.98
C HIS A 254 0.76 -4.25 11.14
N ARG A 255 -0.17 -3.97 10.22
CA ARG A 255 -0.18 -2.75 9.40
C ARG A 255 -0.28 -1.49 10.26
N GLU A 256 -1.30 -1.37 11.10
CA GLU A 256 -1.49 -0.21 11.98
C GLU A 256 -0.30 -0.05 12.95
N PHE A 257 0.16 -1.14 13.54
CA PHE A 257 1.26 -1.13 14.51
C PHE A 257 2.54 -0.55 13.89
N LEU A 258 2.90 -1.00 12.68
CA LEU A 258 4.04 -0.45 11.94
C LEU A 258 3.78 0.97 11.45
N HIS A 259 2.57 1.25 10.95
CA HIS A 259 2.23 2.59 10.43
C HIS A 259 2.33 3.66 11.52
N ARG A 260 1.86 3.39 12.74
CA ARG A 260 1.95 4.34 13.87
C ARG A 260 3.39 4.74 14.19
N MET A 261 4.33 3.80 14.13
CA MET A 261 5.74 4.10 14.34
C MET A 261 6.36 4.87 13.16
N ALA A 262 5.95 4.52 11.93
CA ALA A 262 6.42 5.16 10.72
C ALA A 262 5.93 6.62 10.59
N TYR A 263 4.65 6.86 10.90
CA TYR A 263 3.94 8.12 10.68
C TYR A 263 4.58 9.29 11.42
N GLU A 264 4.90 9.09 12.71
CA GLU A 264 5.57 10.11 13.55
C GLU A 264 6.94 10.51 13.01
N LEU A 265 7.56 9.64 12.20
CA LEU A 265 8.86 9.85 11.59
C LEU A 265 8.76 10.34 10.14
N GLY A 266 7.56 10.72 9.68
CA GLY A 266 7.31 11.17 8.30
C GLY A 266 7.37 10.03 7.26
N ARG A 267 7.30 8.77 7.69
CA ARG A 267 7.16 7.60 6.81
C ARG A 267 5.73 7.10 6.80
N THR A 268 5.41 6.23 5.86
CA THR A 268 4.13 5.51 5.85
C THR A 268 4.39 4.02 5.61
N LEU A 269 3.50 3.16 6.08
CA LEU A 269 3.56 1.73 5.73
C LEU A 269 3.54 1.52 4.21
N SER A 270 2.67 2.25 3.50
CA SER A 270 2.61 2.22 2.05
C SER A 270 3.92 2.65 1.40
N GLY A 271 4.61 3.64 1.96
CA GLY A 271 5.94 4.03 1.53
C GLY A 271 6.93 2.87 1.60
N TYR A 272 6.96 2.12 2.70
CA TYR A 272 7.82 0.94 2.81
C TYR A 272 7.42 -0.17 1.81
N GLU A 273 6.14 -0.50 1.69
CA GLU A 273 5.68 -1.51 0.72
C GLU A 273 5.91 -1.06 -0.74
N MET A 274 5.87 0.24 -1.02
CA MET A 274 6.28 0.81 -2.30
C MET A 274 7.80 0.68 -2.51
N GLN A 275 8.64 0.89 -1.51
CA GLN A 275 10.09 0.63 -1.64
C GLN A 275 10.35 -0.84 -1.98
N ILE A 276 9.62 -1.78 -1.36
CA ILE A 276 9.68 -3.22 -1.67
C ILE A 276 9.40 -3.47 -3.16
N ALA A 277 8.29 -2.91 -3.67
CA ALA A 277 7.91 -3.06 -5.07
C ALA A 277 8.90 -2.37 -6.03
N LEU A 278 9.42 -1.20 -5.67
CA LEU A 278 10.41 -0.48 -6.48
C LEU A 278 11.75 -1.22 -6.52
N ALA A 279 12.19 -1.84 -5.42
CA ALA A 279 13.36 -2.72 -5.41
C ALA A 279 13.16 -3.96 -6.30
N ALA A 280 11.95 -4.54 -6.32
CA ALA A 280 11.61 -5.62 -7.24
C ALA A 280 11.69 -5.16 -8.71
N ILE A 281 11.20 -3.95 -9.03
CA ILE A 281 11.35 -3.34 -10.36
C ILE A 281 12.82 -3.13 -10.71
N ASP A 282 13.61 -2.60 -9.78
CA ASP A 282 15.05 -2.36 -9.97
C ASP A 282 15.78 -3.69 -10.27
N TRP A 283 15.43 -4.76 -9.56
CA TRP A 283 15.99 -6.09 -9.81
C TRP A 283 15.56 -6.65 -11.17
N LEU A 284 14.26 -6.64 -11.48
CA LEU A 284 13.72 -7.17 -12.74
C LEU A 284 14.32 -6.48 -13.96
N THR A 285 14.35 -5.14 -13.94
CA THR A 285 14.86 -4.36 -15.07
C THR A 285 16.37 -4.53 -15.27
N ARG A 286 17.14 -4.69 -14.19
CA ARG A 286 18.59 -4.95 -14.27
C ARG A 286 18.92 -6.36 -14.78
N HIS A 287 18.09 -7.35 -14.46
CA HIS A 287 18.36 -8.77 -14.74
C HIS A 287 17.56 -9.34 -15.92
N THR A 288 16.89 -8.48 -16.68
CA THR A 288 16.20 -8.84 -17.92
C THR A 288 16.76 -8.01 -19.07
N PRO A 289 17.26 -8.62 -20.17
CA PRO A 289 17.89 -7.86 -21.25
C PRO A 289 16.88 -7.25 -22.23
N GLY A 290 17.28 -6.12 -22.83
CA GLY A 290 16.62 -5.52 -24.00
C GLY A 290 15.19 -5.04 -23.75
N GLU A 291 14.39 -5.05 -24.81
CA GLU A 291 13.02 -4.51 -24.80
C GLU A 291 12.09 -5.21 -23.80
N ALA A 292 12.42 -6.42 -23.32
CA ALA A 292 11.61 -7.13 -22.34
C ALA A 292 11.60 -6.41 -20.98
N ALA A 293 12.73 -5.83 -20.54
CA ALA A 293 12.78 -5.03 -19.32
C ALA A 293 11.98 -3.73 -19.42
N GLU A 294 11.85 -3.17 -20.62
CA GLU A 294 11.06 -1.96 -20.88
C GLU A 294 9.55 -2.22 -20.88
N ARG A 295 9.13 -3.48 -21.07
CA ARG A 295 7.72 -3.91 -20.96
C ARG A 295 7.41 -4.26 -19.51
N LEU A 296 7.47 -3.26 -18.65
CA LEU A 296 7.19 -3.40 -17.22
C LEU A 296 5.71 -3.17 -16.90
N ALA A 297 5.11 -4.15 -16.22
CA ALA A 297 3.75 -4.06 -15.70
C ALA A 297 3.72 -4.09 -14.16
N VAL A 298 2.73 -3.42 -13.57
CA VAL A 298 2.37 -3.58 -12.15
C VAL A 298 0.89 -3.91 -12.04
N ILE A 299 0.57 -5.05 -11.44
CA ILE A 299 -0.81 -5.51 -11.23
C ILE A 299 -1.02 -5.56 -9.72
N GLY A 300 -2.11 -4.98 -9.23
CA GLY A 300 -2.41 -4.92 -7.81
C GLY A 300 -3.86 -5.27 -7.51
N TYR A 301 -4.11 -5.87 -6.35
CA TYR A 301 -5.43 -6.18 -5.81
C TYR A 301 -5.56 -5.64 -4.38
N GLY A 302 -6.68 -5.00 -4.04
CA GLY A 302 -6.91 -4.45 -2.69
C GLY A 302 -5.81 -3.47 -2.26
N GLU A 303 -5.09 -3.77 -1.17
CA GLU A 303 -3.88 -2.99 -0.80
C GLU A 303 -2.87 -2.90 -1.94
N GLY A 304 -2.60 -4.02 -2.62
CA GLY A 304 -1.74 -4.03 -3.78
C GLY A 304 -2.26 -3.13 -4.90
N GLY A 305 -3.57 -3.00 -5.06
CA GLY A 305 -4.21 -2.09 -6.03
C GLY A 305 -3.98 -0.62 -5.68
N ARG A 306 -4.08 -0.28 -4.39
CA ARG A 306 -3.73 1.04 -3.85
C ARG A 306 -2.25 1.37 -4.10
N LEU A 307 -1.34 0.45 -3.75
CA LEU A 307 0.10 0.60 -4.01
C LEU A 307 0.40 0.74 -5.51
N ALA A 308 -0.21 -0.09 -6.35
CA ALA A 308 -0.03 -0.05 -7.81
C ALA A 308 -0.39 1.34 -8.39
N ARG A 309 -1.45 1.98 -7.87
CA ARG A 309 -1.85 3.33 -8.31
C ARG A 309 -0.79 4.38 -7.95
N PHE A 310 -0.25 4.34 -6.73
CA PHE A 310 0.83 5.24 -6.32
C PHE A 310 2.14 4.96 -7.05
N LEU A 311 2.49 3.68 -7.26
CA LEU A 311 3.68 3.28 -7.99
C LEU A 311 3.63 3.79 -9.43
N ALA A 312 2.51 3.58 -10.13
CA ALA A 312 2.34 4.10 -11.48
C ALA A 312 2.38 5.62 -11.51
N ALA A 313 1.90 6.31 -10.47
CA ALA A 313 1.99 7.76 -10.36
C ALA A 313 3.42 8.29 -10.12
N LEU A 314 4.37 7.46 -9.65
CA LEU A 314 5.72 7.91 -9.28
C LEU A 314 6.85 7.34 -10.14
N ASP A 315 6.73 6.11 -10.63
CA ASP A 315 7.76 5.44 -11.40
C ASP A 315 7.35 5.36 -12.87
N GLU A 316 8.01 6.17 -13.70
CA GLU A 316 7.71 6.27 -15.14
C GLU A 316 8.12 5.04 -15.95
N ARG A 317 8.91 4.12 -15.38
CA ARG A 317 9.28 2.86 -16.05
C ARG A 317 8.08 1.92 -16.17
N ILE A 318 7.09 2.05 -15.28
CA ILE A 318 5.88 1.22 -15.30
C ILE A 318 5.04 1.63 -16.51
N ARG A 319 5.03 0.79 -17.55
CA ARG A 319 4.32 1.08 -18.81
C ARG A 319 2.85 0.65 -18.77
N PHE A 320 2.52 -0.30 -17.91
CA PHE A 320 1.16 -0.79 -17.71
C PHE A 320 0.85 -0.99 -16.24
N VAL A 321 -0.31 -0.50 -15.81
CA VAL A 321 -0.79 -0.69 -14.46
C VAL A 321 -2.23 -1.20 -14.44
N ALA A 322 -2.49 -2.16 -13.55
CA ALA A 322 -3.81 -2.69 -13.28
C ALA A 322 -4.11 -2.62 -11.77
N PRO A 323 -4.65 -1.48 -11.27
CA PRO A 323 -4.85 -1.24 -9.84
C PRO A 323 -6.26 -1.66 -9.39
N PHE A 324 -6.52 -2.96 -9.30
CA PHE A 324 -7.85 -3.49 -8.97
C PHE A 324 -8.21 -3.35 -7.49
N GLY A 325 -9.50 -3.21 -7.20
CA GLY A 325 -9.98 -3.26 -5.82
C GLY A 325 -9.70 -2.01 -5.01
N HIS A 326 -9.45 -0.87 -5.68
CA HIS A 326 -9.17 0.42 -5.06
C HIS A 326 -9.55 1.58 -6.00
N GLY A 327 -9.82 2.75 -5.44
CA GLY A 327 -10.07 3.97 -6.23
C GLY A 327 -11.26 4.80 -5.77
N GLY A 328 -11.74 4.58 -4.55
CA GLY A 328 -12.71 5.45 -3.91
C GLY A 328 -12.14 6.84 -3.59
N PRO A 329 -13.01 7.77 -3.18
CA PRO A 329 -12.65 9.15 -2.88
C PRO A 329 -11.72 9.23 -1.65
N VAL A 330 -10.64 10.01 -1.76
CA VAL A 330 -9.66 10.19 -0.67
C VAL A 330 -10.21 11.01 0.50
N GLU A 331 -11.31 11.73 0.30
CA GLU A 331 -11.99 12.53 1.32
C GLU A 331 -12.60 11.67 2.43
N LYS A 332 -12.79 10.37 2.19
CA LYS A 332 -13.35 9.42 3.16
C LYS A 332 -12.30 8.50 3.80
N VAL A 333 -11.00 8.72 3.54
CA VAL A 333 -9.92 7.84 4.05
C VAL A 333 -9.87 7.78 5.58
N TRP A 334 -10.40 8.78 6.28
CA TRP A 334 -10.53 8.76 7.75
C TRP A 334 -11.48 7.66 8.27
N GLU A 335 -12.32 7.06 7.41
CA GLU A 335 -13.15 5.89 7.71
C GLU A 335 -12.40 4.56 7.48
N GLU A 336 -11.27 4.61 6.77
CA GLU A 336 -10.46 3.44 6.41
C GLU A 336 -9.53 3.04 7.58
N PRO A 337 -8.91 1.84 7.55
CA PRO A 337 -7.92 1.45 8.54
C PRO A 337 -6.79 2.48 8.66
N PHE A 338 -6.32 2.72 9.88
CA PHE A 338 -5.34 3.76 10.20
C PHE A 338 -4.08 3.74 9.34
N ASP A 339 -3.68 2.58 8.80
CA ASP A 339 -2.53 2.49 7.89
C ASP A 339 -2.75 3.12 6.50
N HIS A 340 -3.95 3.61 6.22
CA HIS A 340 -4.29 4.37 5.02
C HIS A 340 -4.04 5.87 5.13
N ASP A 341 -3.84 6.38 6.35
CA ASP A 341 -3.64 7.80 6.59
C ASP A 341 -2.34 8.30 5.94
N VAL A 342 -2.47 9.30 5.07
CA VAL A 342 -1.33 9.97 4.42
C VAL A 342 -1.52 11.47 4.55
N TRP A 343 -0.62 12.09 5.32
CA TRP A 343 -0.71 13.52 5.62
C TRP A 343 -0.71 14.38 4.35
N GLY A 344 -1.78 15.15 4.16
CA GLY A 344 -1.91 16.08 3.03
C GLY A 344 -2.31 15.43 1.71
N LEU A 345 -2.61 14.13 1.66
CA LEU A 345 -3.01 13.44 0.43
C LEU A 345 -4.25 14.06 -0.20
N ALA A 346 -5.35 14.23 0.56
CA ALA A 346 -6.60 14.79 0.04
C ALA A 346 -6.44 16.19 -0.58
N ARG A 347 -5.47 16.97 -0.11
CA ARG A 347 -5.14 18.31 -0.67
C ARG A 347 -4.30 18.24 -1.93
N LEU A 348 -3.57 17.14 -2.14
CA LEU A 348 -2.63 16.96 -3.23
C LEU A 348 -3.21 16.14 -4.38
N ALA A 349 -3.71 14.94 -4.11
CA ALA A 349 -4.10 13.99 -5.14
C ALA A 349 -5.14 12.98 -4.62
N GLY A 350 -6.03 12.55 -5.52
CA GLY A 350 -6.90 11.39 -5.36
C GLY A 350 -6.85 10.51 -6.60
N PRO A 351 -7.78 9.54 -6.74
CA PRO A 351 -7.78 8.59 -7.85
C PRO A 351 -7.69 9.24 -9.23
N ALA A 352 -8.36 10.38 -9.44
CA ALA A 352 -8.31 11.15 -10.67
C ALA A 352 -6.91 11.71 -10.99
N GLU A 353 -6.26 12.40 -10.05
CA GLU A 353 -4.92 12.96 -10.26
C GLU A 353 -3.84 11.87 -10.34
N LEU A 354 -4.00 10.78 -9.59
CA LEU A 354 -3.12 9.61 -9.72
C LEU A 354 -3.25 8.98 -11.12
N THR A 355 -4.45 8.95 -11.68
CA THR A 355 -4.69 8.50 -13.07
C THR A 355 -4.09 9.49 -14.08
N LEU A 356 -4.21 10.80 -13.84
CA LEU A 356 -3.54 11.81 -14.66
C LEU A 356 -2.03 11.54 -14.73
N LEU A 357 -1.37 11.28 -13.59
CA LEU A 357 0.06 11.00 -13.51
C LEU A 357 0.52 9.73 -14.25
N THR A 358 -0.40 8.86 -14.67
CA THR A 358 -0.03 7.71 -15.50
C THR A 358 0.15 8.05 -16.97
N TRP A 359 -0.39 9.17 -17.48
CA TRP A 359 -0.24 9.55 -18.88
C TRP A 359 1.25 9.71 -19.29
N PRO A 360 1.68 9.32 -20.51
CA PRO A 360 0.95 8.61 -21.58
C PRO A 360 1.16 7.09 -21.48
N ARG A 361 1.01 6.51 -20.29
CA ARG A 361 1.20 5.07 -20.03
C ARG A 361 -0.15 4.44 -19.78
N VAL A 362 -0.21 3.12 -19.97
CA VAL A 362 -1.47 2.40 -19.97
C VAL A 362 -1.89 2.09 -18.52
N LYS A 363 -3.08 2.55 -18.14
CA LYS A 363 -3.77 2.14 -16.92
C LYS A 363 -5.04 1.41 -17.33
N ILE A 364 -5.29 0.22 -16.79
CA ILE A 364 -6.59 -0.43 -16.94
C ILE A 364 -7.69 0.46 -16.33
N PRO A 365 -8.85 0.61 -17.01
CA PRO A 365 -10.02 1.24 -16.40
C PRO A 365 -10.43 0.49 -15.12
N GLU A 366 -10.56 1.24 -14.02
CA GLU A 366 -11.09 0.77 -12.75
C GLU A 366 -12.12 1.81 -12.28
N PRO A 367 -13.35 1.42 -11.93
CA PRO A 367 -13.80 0.05 -11.64
C PRO A 367 -14.10 -0.80 -12.87
N ILE A 368 -13.77 -2.09 -12.79
CA ILE A 368 -14.35 -3.08 -13.70
C ILE A 368 -15.75 -3.49 -13.21
N THR A 369 -16.73 -3.39 -14.11
CA THR A 369 -18.12 -3.77 -13.85
C THR A 369 -18.58 -4.92 -14.73
N VAL A 370 -19.63 -5.62 -14.28
CA VAL A 370 -20.35 -6.66 -15.04
C VAL A 370 -21.83 -6.32 -15.07
N THR A 371 -22.50 -6.56 -16.20
CA THR A 371 -23.96 -6.43 -16.29
C THR A 371 -24.61 -7.77 -15.94
N ARG A 372 -25.45 -7.79 -14.90
CA ARG A 372 -26.27 -8.96 -14.52
C ARG A 372 -27.71 -8.50 -14.34
N ASN A 373 -28.66 -9.18 -14.98
CA ASN A 373 -30.10 -8.85 -14.92
C ASN A 373 -30.41 -7.38 -15.22
N GLY A 374 -29.70 -6.77 -16.18
CA GLY A 374 -29.87 -5.36 -16.53
C GLY A 374 -29.23 -4.35 -15.55
N GLN A 375 -28.61 -4.81 -14.46
CA GLN A 375 -27.91 -3.97 -13.50
C GLN A 375 -26.40 -4.02 -13.72
N ARG A 376 -25.76 -2.86 -13.69
CA ARG A 376 -24.28 -2.73 -13.70
C ARG A 376 -23.77 -2.90 -12.27
N LEU A 377 -23.00 -3.96 -12.06
CA LEU A 377 -22.47 -4.33 -10.75
C LEU A 377 -20.95 -4.27 -10.74
N LEU A 378 -20.37 -3.85 -9.61
CA LEU A 378 -18.94 -3.90 -9.40
C LEU A 378 -18.46 -5.36 -9.33
N ARG A 379 -17.34 -5.67 -10.00
CA ARG A 379 -16.70 -6.98 -9.90
C ARG A 379 -15.88 -7.10 -8.61
N THR A 380 -16.59 -7.24 -7.50
CA THR A 380 -15.99 -7.35 -6.15
C THR A 380 -14.98 -8.49 -6.03
N GLU A 381 -15.12 -9.55 -6.84
CA GLU A 381 -14.18 -10.67 -6.89
C GLU A 381 -12.78 -10.29 -7.42
N LEU A 382 -12.60 -9.08 -7.98
CA LEU A 382 -11.30 -8.53 -8.37
C LEU A 382 -10.52 -7.91 -7.21
N GLY A 383 -10.68 -8.46 -6.00
CA GLY A 383 -9.91 -8.07 -4.82
C GLY A 383 -10.35 -6.77 -4.18
N TRP A 384 -11.63 -6.40 -4.27
CA TRP A 384 -12.16 -5.34 -3.43
C TRP A 384 -12.15 -5.81 -1.96
N PRO A 385 -11.40 -5.15 -1.07
CA PRO A 385 -11.25 -5.60 0.31
C PRO A 385 -12.58 -5.44 1.07
N ASN A 386 -12.82 -6.37 1.98
CA ASN A 386 -13.95 -6.31 2.92
C ASN A 386 -13.43 -6.55 4.35
N VAL A 387 -13.09 -5.46 5.03
CA VAL A 387 -12.53 -5.43 6.38
C VAL A 387 -13.50 -4.66 7.26
N GLU A 388 -14.16 -5.33 8.20
CA GLU A 388 -15.24 -4.74 9.01
C GLU A 388 -14.72 -3.88 10.19
N GLY A 389 -13.44 -4.00 10.54
CA GLY A 389 -12.87 -3.37 11.72
C GLY A 389 -11.46 -3.88 12.02
N PRO A 390 -10.77 -3.29 13.02
CA PRO A 390 -9.52 -3.85 13.52
C PRO A 390 -9.74 -5.23 14.17
N PRO A 391 -8.68 -6.02 14.39
CA PRO A 391 -8.77 -7.23 15.20
C PRO A 391 -9.48 -6.97 16.54
N PRO A 392 -10.33 -7.91 17.04
CA PRO A 392 -11.19 -7.63 18.17
C PRO A 392 -10.38 -7.45 19.47
N VAL A 393 -10.91 -6.61 20.36
CA VAL A 393 -10.38 -6.45 21.72
C VAL A 393 -10.44 -7.78 22.47
N ARG A 394 -9.34 -8.16 23.12
CA ARG A 394 -9.19 -9.40 23.90
C ARG A 394 -8.42 -9.12 25.21
N PRO A 395 -8.48 -10.00 26.22
CA PRO A 395 -7.72 -9.79 27.46
C PRO A 395 -6.24 -9.50 27.19
N GLY A 396 -5.76 -8.32 27.61
CA GLY A 396 -4.39 -7.88 27.40
C GLY A 396 -4.06 -7.35 25.98
N ARG A 397 -5.06 -7.20 25.10
CA ARG A 397 -4.92 -6.69 23.72
C ARG A 397 -6.04 -5.70 23.39
N SER A 398 -5.71 -4.41 23.37
CA SER A 398 -6.61 -3.31 22.99
C SER A 398 -5.82 -2.16 22.36
N GLY A 399 -6.50 -1.09 21.94
CA GLY A 399 -5.88 0.15 21.45
C GLY A 399 -5.75 0.29 19.92
N ALA A 400 -6.41 -0.55 19.14
CA ALA A 400 -6.57 -0.34 17.70
C ALA A 400 -7.53 0.81 17.39
N ALA A 401 -7.21 1.59 16.35
CA ALA A 401 -8.12 2.57 15.80
C ALA A 401 -9.30 1.88 15.08
N PRO A 402 -10.51 2.48 15.10
CA PRO A 402 -11.59 2.05 14.25
C PRO A 402 -11.25 2.31 12.78
N GLY A 403 -11.94 1.61 11.88
CA GLY A 403 -11.80 1.80 10.43
C GLY A 403 -12.25 0.54 9.69
N PHE A 404 -12.76 0.70 8.48
CA PHE A 404 -13.24 -0.41 7.67
C PHE A 404 -12.85 -0.23 6.20
N LEU A 405 -12.77 -1.33 5.47
CA LEU A 405 -12.67 -1.34 4.01
C LEU A 405 -13.88 -2.03 3.45
N ARG A 406 -14.60 -1.37 2.55
CA ARG A 406 -15.69 -1.97 1.79
C ARG A 406 -15.61 -1.46 0.35
N PRO A 407 -16.12 -2.21 -0.63
CA PRO A 407 -16.28 -1.68 -1.97
C PRO A 407 -17.13 -0.40 -1.90
N PRO A 408 -16.63 0.75 -2.39
CA PRO A 408 -17.37 1.99 -2.38
C PRO A 408 -18.55 1.91 -3.36
N PRO A 409 -19.56 2.79 -3.20
CA PRO A 409 -20.64 2.91 -4.17
C PRO A 409 -20.10 3.13 -5.58
N LEU A 410 -20.73 2.51 -6.58
CA LEU A 410 -20.28 2.62 -7.97
C LEU A 410 -20.32 4.08 -8.46
N GLU A 411 -21.25 4.88 -7.94
CA GLU A 411 -21.36 6.32 -8.22
C GLU A 411 -20.12 7.12 -7.79
N ASP A 412 -19.52 6.80 -6.63
CA ASP A 412 -18.31 7.45 -6.15
C ASP A 412 -17.12 7.14 -7.09
N LEU A 413 -17.04 5.90 -7.56
CA LEU A 413 -16.03 5.44 -8.49
C LEU A 413 -16.20 6.06 -9.89
N ASP A 414 -17.43 6.12 -10.38
CA ASP A 414 -17.77 6.76 -11.65
C ASP A 414 -17.48 8.27 -11.61
N ALA A 415 -17.73 8.92 -10.47
CA ALA A 415 -17.42 10.34 -10.29
C ALA A 415 -15.91 10.61 -10.36
N GLU A 416 -15.08 9.76 -9.74
CA GLU A 416 -13.62 9.86 -9.81
C GLU A 416 -13.09 9.57 -11.22
N GLU A 417 -13.64 8.58 -11.93
CA GLU A 417 -13.26 8.30 -13.31
C GLU A 417 -13.67 9.45 -14.25
N ALA A 418 -14.85 10.04 -14.05
CA ALA A 418 -15.27 11.24 -14.78
C ALA A 418 -14.36 12.44 -14.49
N ARG A 419 -13.87 12.60 -13.25
CA ARG A 419 -12.83 13.61 -12.92
C ARG A 419 -11.53 13.33 -13.66
N ALA A 420 -11.07 12.08 -13.68
CA ALA A 420 -9.87 11.67 -14.42
C ALA A 420 -9.98 12.01 -15.91
N GLN A 421 -11.13 11.70 -16.52
CA GLN A 421 -11.41 12.00 -17.93
C GLN A 421 -11.45 13.50 -18.21
N ARG A 422 -11.98 14.33 -17.29
CA ARG A 422 -11.92 15.79 -17.43
C ARG A 422 -10.49 16.32 -17.39
N LEU A 423 -9.66 15.82 -16.46
CA LEU A 423 -8.25 16.21 -16.36
C LEU A 423 -7.45 15.78 -17.60
N LEU A 424 -7.68 14.56 -18.10
CA LEU A 424 -7.01 14.01 -19.28
C LEU A 424 -7.56 14.57 -20.59
N GLY A 425 -8.81 15.01 -20.65
CA GLY A 425 -9.51 15.36 -21.88
C GLY A 425 -9.69 14.15 -22.82
N GLN A 426 -9.84 14.39 -24.12
CA GLN A 426 -9.94 13.33 -25.15
C GLN A 426 -8.59 12.71 -25.52
N ARG A 427 -7.62 12.68 -24.60
CA ARG A 427 -6.26 12.24 -24.89
C ARG A 427 -6.16 10.73 -24.70
N PRO A 428 -5.81 9.96 -25.75
CA PRO A 428 -5.56 8.54 -25.57
C PRO A 428 -4.30 8.35 -24.69
N PRO A 429 -4.23 7.21 -23.96
CA PRO A 429 -3.00 6.77 -23.33
C PRO A 429 -1.89 6.52 -24.34
#